data_AF-A0A7Z7W184-F1
#
_entry.id   AF-A0A7Z7W184-F1
#
_cell.length_a   1.000
_cell.length_b   1.000
_cell.length_c   1.000
_cell.angle_alpha   90.00
_cell.angle_beta   90.00
_cell.angle_gamma   90.00
#
_symmetry.space_group_name_H-M   'P 1'
#
loop_
_entity.id
_entity.type
_entity.pdbx_description
1 polymer ?
#
loop_
_entity_poly.entity_id
_entity_poly.type
_entity_poly.pdbx_seq_one_letter_code
_entity_poly.pdbx_strand_id
1 'polypeptide(L)'
;MRRWFVLILGLVILLSACGQKYDKEIDAVLNSERKSMSESSFKKPEKSNSDFKVYEDGKFITISFVYDKDGTVWTSLYKKNETTDKYVKVEDMNEKEYQSNHKPVYEENNMKK
;
A
#
# COMPACT_ATOMS: atom_id res chain seq x y z
N MET A 1 -49.45 -0.29 5.34
CA MET A 1 -48.22 0.15 6.02
C MET A 1 -47.59 -1.02 6.76
N ARG A 2 -46.44 -1.53 6.29
CA ARG A 2 -45.22 -1.74 7.11
C ARG A 2 -44.17 -2.42 6.22
N ARG A 3 -43.04 -1.74 6.13
CA ARG A 3 -41.85 -2.09 5.36
C ARG A 3 -41.17 -3.28 6.03
N TRP A 4 -40.77 -4.28 5.26
CA TRP A 4 -39.79 -5.26 5.70
C TRP A 4 -38.81 -5.51 4.55
N PHE A 5 -37.94 -4.53 4.32
CA PHE A 5 -36.74 -4.73 3.51
C PHE A 5 -35.72 -5.40 4.43
N VAL A 6 -35.46 -6.68 4.17
CA VAL A 6 -34.39 -7.45 4.82
C VAL A 6 -33.06 -6.90 4.35
N LEU A 7 -32.54 -5.94 5.10
CA LEU A 7 -31.19 -5.41 4.99
C LEU A 7 -30.19 -6.41 5.59
N ILE A 8 -29.90 -7.51 4.90
CA ILE A 8 -28.78 -8.39 5.29
C ILE A 8 -28.15 -9.00 4.04
N LEU A 9 -27.14 -8.32 3.50
CA LEU A 9 -26.01 -8.94 2.78
C LEU A 9 -24.83 -7.95 2.71
N GLY A 10 -24.63 -7.19 3.79
CA GLY A 10 -23.34 -6.56 4.08
C GLY A 10 -22.50 -7.57 4.84
N LEU A 11 -21.98 -8.60 4.16
CA LEU A 11 -20.94 -9.47 4.71
C LEU A 11 -19.64 -8.66 4.75
N VAL A 12 -19.57 -7.68 5.65
CA VAL A 12 -18.31 -7.04 5.99
C VAL A 12 -17.60 -8.04 6.89
N ILE A 13 -16.79 -8.91 6.28
CA ILE A 13 -15.89 -9.78 7.03
C ILE A 13 -14.81 -8.88 7.65
N LEU A 14 -15.14 -8.25 8.78
CA LEU A 14 -14.20 -7.61 9.68
C LEU A 14 -13.52 -8.71 10.52
N LEU A 15 -12.69 -9.52 9.86
CA LEU A 15 -11.77 -10.44 10.53
C LEU A 15 -10.39 -10.24 9.92
N SER A 16 -9.76 -9.11 10.23
CA SER A 16 -8.31 -8.99 10.20
C SER A 16 -7.82 -8.65 11.60
N ALA A 17 -8.11 -9.54 12.54
CA ALA A 17 -7.19 -9.78 13.64
C ALA A 17 -5.97 -10.51 13.06
N CYS A 18 -4.78 -10.08 13.45
CA CYS A 18 -3.45 -10.40 12.90
C CYS A 18 -3.06 -9.57 11.67
N GLY A 19 -2.04 -8.72 11.83
CA GLY A 19 -1.48 -7.81 10.81
C GLY A 19 -0.78 -8.52 9.67
N GLN A 20 -1.53 -9.34 8.93
CA GLN A 20 -1.07 -10.15 7.81
C GLN A 20 -1.98 -10.05 6.57
N LYS A 21 -3.04 -9.22 6.61
CA LYS A 21 -4.10 -9.22 5.57
C LYS A 21 -3.52 -8.93 4.18
N TYR A 22 -2.56 -8.01 4.09
CA TYR A 22 -1.98 -7.57 2.83
C TYR A 22 -0.48 -7.89 2.72
N ASP A 23 0.02 -8.87 3.48
CA ASP A 23 1.46 -9.20 3.50
C ASP A 23 1.98 -9.57 2.11
N LYS A 24 1.21 -10.35 1.35
CA LYS A 24 1.60 -10.78 0.00
C LYS A 24 1.71 -9.60 -0.95
N GLU A 25 0.75 -8.70 -0.89
CA GLU A 25 0.68 -7.50 -1.70
C GLU A 25 1.80 -6.52 -1.35
N ILE A 26 2.05 -6.33 -0.05
CA ILE A 26 3.15 -5.50 0.48
C ILE A 26 4.50 -6.08 0.04
N ASP A 27 4.71 -7.39 0.18
CA ASP A 27 5.94 -8.05 -0.26
C ASP A 27 6.14 -7.93 -1.78
N ALA A 28 5.07 -8.00 -2.56
CA ALA A 28 5.13 -7.82 -4.01
C ALA A 28 5.54 -6.38 -4.39
N VAL A 29 4.93 -5.37 -3.77
CA VAL A 29 5.29 -3.95 -3.95
C VAL A 29 6.73 -3.68 -3.55
N LEU A 30 7.14 -4.20 -2.38
CA LEU A 30 8.48 -4.05 -1.86
C LEU A 30 9.53 -4.66 -2.82
N ASN A 31 9.24 -5.83 -3.37
CA ASN A 31 10.10 -6.48 -4.37
C ASN A 31 10.15 -5.69 -5.68
N SER A 32 9.03 -5.11 -6.14
CA SER A 32 9.01 -4.23 -7.31
C SER A 32 9.85 -2.97 -7.09
N GLU A 33 9.72 -2.30 -5.94
CA GLU A 33 10.49 -1.10 -5.61
C GLU A 33 12.00 -1.42 -5.56
N ARG A 34 12.39 -2.49 -4.86
CA ARG A 34 13.80 -2.92 -4.77
C ARG A 34 14.41 -3.29 -6.11
N LYS A 35 13.64 -3.86 -7.04
CA LYS A 35 14.11 -4.16 -8.40
C LYS A 35 14.31 -2.90 -9.24
N SER A 36 13.50 -1.86 -8.98
CA SER A 36 13.64 -0.57 -9.66
C SER A 36 14.83 0.26 -9.15
N MET A 37 15.22 0.06 -7.89
CA MET A 37 16.43 0.66 -7.33
C MET A 37 17.68 -0.11 -7.81
N SER A 38 18.55 0.54 -8.58
CA SER A 38 19.86 0.00 -8.96
C SER A 38 20.74 -0.25 -7.72
N GLU A 39 21.92 -0.87 -7.88
CA GLU A 39 22.96 -1.08 -6.84
C GLU A 39 23.57 0.21 -6.26
N SER A 40 22.78 1.28 -6.21
CA SER A 40 23.08 2.51 -5.52
C SER A 40 23.29 2.31 -4.01
N SER A 41 24.13 3.17 -3.43
CA SER A 41 24.49 3.22 -2.01
C SER A 41 23.33 3.60 -1.07
N PHE A 42 22.09 3.66 -1.58
CA PHE A 42 20.90 4.04 -0.82
C PHE A 42 20.35 2.85 -0.03
N LYS A 43 19.75 3.15 1.11
CA LYS A 43 19.14 2.12 1.94
C LYS A 43 17.93 1.56 1.21
N LYS A 44 17.97 0.26 0.89
CA LYS A 44 16.82 -0.42 0.28
C LYS A 44 15.65 -0.43 1.27
N PRO A 45 14.40 -0.23 0.80
CA PRO A 45 13.25 -0.33 1.67
C PRO A 45 13.10 -1.78 2.17
N GLU A 46 12.65 -1.93 3.41
CA GLU A 46 12.21 -3.19 4.03
C GLU A 46 10.88 -2.97 4.73
N LYS A 47 10.15 -4.06 4.99
CA LYS A 47 8.85 -3.95 5.67
C LYS A 47 8.96 -3.24 7.02
N SER A 48 10.04 -3.53 7.76
CA SER A 48 10.32 -3.01 9.10
C SER A 48 10.71 -1.52 9.16
N ASN A 49 11.00 -0.88 8.02
CA ASN A 49 11.43 0.52 7.97
C ASN A 49 10.73 1.32 6.87
N SER A 50 9.59 0.83 6.40
CA SER A 50 8.77 1.49 5.39
C SER A 50 7.33 1.55 5.88
N ASP A 51 6.65 2.65 5.58
CA ASP A 51 5.22 2.77 5.81
C ASP A 51 4.48 2.28 4.56
N PHE A 52 3.37 1.58 4.78
CA PHE A 52 2.50 1.09 3.72
C PHE A 52 1.08 1.58 3.95
N LYS A 53 0.44 2.03 2.87
CA LYS A 53 -0.99 2.29 2.86
C LYS A 53 -1.62 1.55 1.70
N VAL A 54 -2.67 0.80 1.99
CA VAL A 54 -3.38 -0.02 1.01
C VAL A 54 -4.76 0.59 0.76
N TYR A 55 -5.12 0.71 -0.50
CA TYR A 55 -6.36 1.31 -0.97
C TYR A 55 -7.13 0.32 -1.83
N GLU A 56 -8.45 0.51 -1.89
CA GLU A 56 -9.34 -0.24 -2.78
C GLU A 56 -9.09 -1.77 -2.71
N ASP A 57 -9.00 -2.30 -1.49
CA ASP A 57 -8.77 -3.72 -1.20
C ASP A 57 -7.53 -4.33 -1.88
N GLY A 58 -6.43 -3.57 -1.93
CA GLY A 58 -5.16 -4.03 -2.51
C GLY A 58 -4.95 -3.60 -3.96
N LYS A 59 -5.91 -2.93 -4.61
CA LYS A 59 -5.70 -2.45 -5.98
C LYS A 59 -4.61 -1.39 -6.08
N PHE A 60 -4.47 -0.55 -5.06
CA PHE A 60 -3.41 0.45 -4.99
C PHE A 60 -2.70 0.41 -3.64
N ILE A 61 -1.38 0.60 -3.68
CA ILE A 61 -0.54 0.58 -2.49
C ILE A 61 0.50 1.69 -2.60
N THR A 62 0.64 2.50 -1.56
CA THR A 62 1.80 3.40 -1.42
C THR A 62 2.83 2.79 -0.49
N ILE A 63 4.10 2.92 -0.86
CA ILE A 63 5.26 2.64 0.00
C ILE A 63 6.00 3.95 0.27
N SER A 64 6.22 4.27 1.54
CA SER A 64 7.03 5.42 1.97
C SER A 64 8.24 4.93 2.76
N PHE A 65 9.43 5.42 2.44
CA PHE A 65 10.67 5.02 3.10
C PHE A 65 11.70 6.15 3.08
N VAL A 66 12.65 6.10 4.01
CA VAL A 66 13.80 7.01 4.02
C VAL A 66 14.78 6.61 2.93
N TYR A 67 14.91 7.47 1.91
CA TYR A 67 15.69 7.23 0.70
C TYR A 67 17.18 7.52 0.87
N ASP A 68 17.53 8.53 1.66
CA ASP A 68 18.91 8.95 1.88
C ASP A 68 19.26 9.10 3.37
N LYS A 69 20.54 9.41 3.64
CA LYS A 69 21.04 9.60 5.02
C LYS A 69 20.55 10.89 5.66
N ASP A 70 20.07 11.84 4.85
CA ASP A 70 19.57 13.14 5.30
C ASP A 70 18.12 13.05 5.82
N GLY A 71 17.49 11.88 5.65
CA GLY A 71 16.13 11.62 6.13
C GLY A 71 15.06 11.93 5.09
N THR A 72 15.42 12.11 3.82
CA THR A 72 14.45 12.36 2.76
C THR A 72 13.51 11.18 2.62
N VAL A 73 12.21 11.42 2.81
CA VAL A 73 11.17 10.40 2.62
C VAL A 73 10.79 10.37 1.15
N TRP A 74 11.02 9.23 0.50
CA TRP A 74 10.49 8.92 -0.81
C TRP A 74 9.18 8.17 -0.68
N THR A 75 8.21 8.47 -1.54
CA THR A 75 6.95 7.75 -1.61
C THR A 75 6.66 7.34 -3.05
N SER A 76 6.35 6.06 -3.25
CA SER A 76 5.95 5.50 -4.55
C SER A 76 4.52 4.97 -4.46
N LEU A 77 3.73 5.17 -5.51
CA LEU A 77 2.40 4.58 -5.69
C LEU A 77 2.47 3.41 -6.67
N TYR A 78 1.83 2.30 -6.30
CA TYR A 78 1.73 1.09 -7.12
C TYR A 78 0.28 0.74 -7.38
N LYS A 79 0.02 0.25 -8.59
CA LYS A 79 -1.27 -0.32 -8.99
C LYS A 79 -1.11 -1.80 -9.33
N LYS A 80 -2.05 -2.61 -8.85
CA LYS A 80 -2.17 -4.02 -9.23
C LYS A 80 -2.64 -4.14 -10.67
N ASN A 81 -1.89 -4.85 -11.50
CA ASN A 81 -2.31 -5.26 -12.82
C ASN A 81 -3.21 -6.50 -12.69
N GLU A 82 -4.51 -6.34 -12.94
CA GLU A 82 -5.51 -7.41 -12.75
C GLU A 82 -5.29 -8.63 -13.65
N THR A 83 -4.58 -8.48 -14.78
CA THR A 83 -4.27 -9.58 -15.70
C THR A 83 -3.09 -10.42 -15.24
N THR A 84 -2.06 -9.79 -14.65
CA THR A 84 -0.78 -10.45 -14.31
C THR A 84 -0.56 -10.64 -12.82
N ASP A 85 -1.45 -10.10 -11.98
CA ASP A 85 -1.36 -10.05 -10.52
C ASP A 85 -0.11 -9.30 -10.00
N LYS A 86 0.62 -8.59 -10.87
CA LYS A 86 1.84 -7.85 -10.54
C LYS A 86 1.52 -6.39 -10.20
N TYR A 87 2.31 -5.82 -9.29
CA TYR A 87 2.28 -4.40 -8.97
C TYR A 87 3.21 -3.62 -9.89
N VAL A 88 2.66 -2.61 -10.55
CA VAL A 88 3.37 -1.71 -11.45
C VAL A 88 3.36 -0.31 -10.84
N LYS A 89 4.51 0.37 -10.86
CA LYS A 89 4.64 1.74 -10.36
C LYS A 89 3.82 2.68 -11.23
N VAL A 90 3.07 3.58 -10.61
CA VAL A 90 2.33 4.64 -11.30
C VAL A 90 3.23 5.85 -11.38
N GLU A 91 3.72 6.18 -12.58
CA GLU A 91 4.66 7.31 -12.78
C GLU A 91 3.92 8.65 -12.98
N ASP A 92 2.74 8.63 -13.60
CA ASP A 92 2.00 9.83 -14.00
C ASP A 92 1.05 10.38 -12.91
N MET A 93 1.05 9.81 -11.71
CA MET A 93 0.12 10.18 -10.64
C MET A 93 0.86 10.72 -9.43
N ASN A 94 0.41 11.89 -8.95
CA ASN A 94 0.95 12.49 -7.74
C ASN A 94 0.50 11.67 -6.50
N GLU A 95 1.46 11.05 -5.83
CA GLU A 95 1.21 10.19 -4.67
C GLU A 95 0.61 10.95 -3.49
N LYS A 96 0.94 12.24 -3.30
CA LYS A 96 0.36 13.08 -2.24
C LYS A 96 -1.09 13.43 -2.54
N GLU A 97 -1.40 13.71 -3.79
CA GLU A 97 -2.77 13.95 -4.25
C GLU A 97 -3.62 12.68 -4.07
N TYR A 98 -3.10 11.51 -4.47
CA TYR A 98 -3.80 10.25 -4.28
C TYR A 98 -4.10 9.98 -2.81
N GLN A 99 -3.10 10.13 -1.93
CA GLN A 99 -3.27 9.97 -0.47
C GLN A 99 -4.27 10.96 0.15
N SER A 100 -4.38 12.18 -0.39
CA SER A 100 -5.29 13.20 0.13
C SER A 100 -6.74 12.95 -0.29
N ASN A 101 -6.93 12.37 -1.47
CA ASN A 101 -8.26 12.11 -2.04
C ASN A 101 -8.80 10.69 -1.73
N HIS A 102 -7.97 9.78 -1.23
CA HIS A 102 -8.35 8.39 -0.96
C HIS A 102 -8.03 8.00 0.48
N LYS A 103 -8.98 7.35 1.15
CA LYS A 103 -8.78 6.78 2.48
C LYS A 103 -8.24 5.35 2.36
N PRO A 104 -7.14 4.98 3.03
CA PRO A 104 -6.66 3.62 3.01
C PRO A 104 -7.60 2.69 3.77
N VAL A 105 -7.69 1.45 3.30
CA VAL A 105 -8.38 0.35 3.98
C VAL A 105 -7.46 -0.39 4.96
N TYR A 106 -6.16 -0.15 4.88
CA TYR A 106 -5.13 -0.70 5.77
C TYR A 106 -3.88 0.17 5.77
N GLU A 107 -3.22 0.28 6.93
CA GLU A 107 -2.00 1.05 7.13
C GLU A 107 -1.00 0.27 8.01
N GLU A 108 0.27 0.26 7.61
CA GLU A 108 1.43 -0.13 8.44
C GLU A 108 2.35 1.07 8.58
N ASN A 109 2.59 1.52 9.81
CA ASN A 109 3.48 2.65 10.09
C ASN A 109 4.72 2.14 10.84
N ASN A 110 5.77 1.78 10.09
CA ASN A 110 6.99 1.16 10.60
C ASN A 110 8.22 2.08 10.53
N MET A 111 8.14 3.21 9.83
CA MET A 111 9.20 4.22 9.84
C MET A 111 9.35 4.80 11.26
N LYS A 112 10.57 4.73 11.79
CA LYS A 112 10.91 5.38 13.06
C LYS A 112 10.98 6.89 12.84
N LYS A 113 10.24 7.64 13.64
CA LYS A 113 10.33 9.10 13.73
C LYS A 113 11.65 9.55 14.34
#